data_AF-A0A917UJ00-F1
#
_entry.id   AF-A0A917UJ00-F1
#
_cell.length_a   1.000
_cell.length_b   1.000
_cell.length_c   1.000
_cell.angle_alpha   90.00
_cell.angle_beta   90.00
_cell.angle_gamma   90.00
#
_symmetry.space_group_name_H-M   'P 1'
#
loop_
_entity.id
_entity.type
_entity.pdbx_description
1 polymer ?
#
loop_
_entity_poly.entity_id
_entity_poly.type
_entity_poly.pdbx_seq_one_letter_code
_entity_poly.pdbx_strand_id
1 'polypeptide(L)'
;MLAATRVADKVQGAMTREEALPIPGFNRLGVTEIQQRLHGLSQTELTVIEGYERAHARRPGILNAIRHLSAAEPWTGYDAMDPERITMHLHDVSDDVAWQVLEYERQHQHRQQIISAARTRIPT
;
A
#
# COMPACT_ATOMS: atom_id res chain seq x y z
N MET A 1 6.00 8.20 39.68
CA MET A 1 6.30 8.78 38.34
C MET A 1 5.73 7.86 37.28
N LEU A 2 4.97 8.42 36.34
CA LEU A 2 4.02 7.74 35.45
C LEU A 2 4.64 6.56 34.66
N ALA A 3 4.03 5.40 34.82
CA ALA A 3 4.05 4.33 33.84
C ALA A 3 3.13 4.74 32.67
N ALA A 4 3.72 5.31 31.62
CA ALA A 4 3.00 5.63 30.39
C ALA A 4 2.97 4.40 29.47
N THR A 5 1.89 3.64 29.61
CA THR A 5 1.08 3.08 28.51
C THR A 5 1.84 2.50 27.32
N ARG A 6 2.33 1.27 27.45
CA ARG A 6 2.73 0.41 26.32
C ARG A 6 1.63 -0.57 25.88
N VAL A 7 0.37 -0.27 26.17
CA VAL A 7 -0.79 -1.16 25.93
C VAL A 7 -1.80 -0.56 24.94
N ALA A 8 -1.42 0.47 24.16
CA ALA A 8 -2.29 1.06 23.15
C ALA A 8 -2.19 0.38 21.76
N ASP A 9 -1.21 -0.51 21.54
CA ASP A 9 -0.86 -0.97 20.19
C ASP A 9 -1.34 -2.41 19.86
N LYS A 10 -2.13 -3.04 20.75
CA LYS A 10 -2.60 -4.43 20.53
C LYS A 10 -4.10 -4.64 20.54
N VAL A 11 -4.90 -3.59 20.73
CA VAL A 11 -6.35 -3.78 20.99
C VAL A 11 -7.28 -3.10 19.97
N GLN A 12 -6.80 -2.23 19.08
CA GLN A 12 -7.67 -1.62 18.06
C GLN A 12 -8.01 -2.53 16.88
N GLY A 13 -7.28 -3.63 16.66
CA GLY A 13 -7.58 -4.59 15.59
C GLY A 13 -8.75 -5.54 15.86
N ALA A 14 -9.27 -5.59 17.11
CA ALA A 14 -10.23 -6.60 17.54
C ALA A 14 -11.70 -6.12 17.60
N MET A 15 -11.99 -4.85 17.30
CA MET A 15 -13.35 -4.29 17.44
C MET A 15 -13.76 -3.34 16.31
N THR A 16 -13.08 -3.33 15.17
CA THR A 16 -13.61 -2.62 14.00
C THR A 16 -14.85 -3.39 13.55
N ARG A 17 -16.04 -2.90 13.91
CA ARG A 17 -17.30 -3.43 13.38
C ARG A 17 -17.40 -3.03 11.92
N GLU A 18 -18.17 -3.77 11.11
CA GLU A 18 -18.37 -3.43 9.70
C GLU A 18 -18.85 -1.98 9.54
N GLU A 19 -19.65 -1.46 10.48
CA GLU A 19 -20.15 -0.08 10.45
C GLU A 19 -19.08 0.99 10.72
N ALA A 20 -17.93 0.60 11.28
CA ALA A 20 -16.79 1.49 11.53
C ALA A 20 -15.78 1.50 10.37
N LEU A 21 -16.04 0.75 9.30
CA LEU A 21 -15.18 0.75 8.12
C LEU A 21 -15.44 1.98 7.24
N PRO A 22 -14.38 2.55 6.64
CA PRO A 22 -14.51 3.67 5.70
C PRO A 22 -15.21 3.27 4.39
N ILE A 23 -15.43 1.96 4.15
CA ILE A 23 -16.24 1.45 3.05
C ILE A 23 -17.59 0.93 3.60
N PRO A 24 -18.72 1.60 3.31
CA PRO A 24 -20.03 1.13 3.73
C PRO A 24 -20.42 -0.21 3.07
N GLY A 25 -20.91 -1.16 3.86
CA GLY A 25 -21.36 -2.46 3.37
C GLY A 25 -20.23 -3.35 2.87
N PHE A 26 -19.03 -3.19 3.41
CA PHE A 26 -17.80 -3.86 2.98
C PHE A 26 -17.92 -5.40 2.88
N ASN A 27 -18.71 -6.05 3.72
CA ASN A 27 -18.91 -7.50 3.63
C ASN A 27 -19.83 -7.91 2.47
N ARG A 28 -20.69 -7.00 2.00
CA ARG A 28 -21.64 -7.22 0.90
C ARG A 28 -21.04 -6.93 -0.47
N LEU A 29 -19.92 -6.22 -0.52
CA LEU A 29 -19.24 -5.88 -1.76
C LEU A 29 -18.31 -7.02 -2.24
N GLY A 30 -18.23 -7.16 -3.56
CA GLY A 30 -17.27 -8.06 -4.20
C GLY A 30 -15.84 -7.50 -4.13
N VAL A 31 -14.85 -8.37 -4.35
CA VAL A 31 -13.42 -8.01 -4.29
C VAL A 31 -13.09 -6.85 -5.23
N THR A 32 -13.55 -6.89 -6.48
CA THR A 32 -13.27 -5.83 -7.48
C THR A 32 -13.85 -4.48 -7.07
N GLU A 33 -15.04 -4.48 -6.47
CA GLU A 33 -15.74 -3.25 -6.08
C GLU A 33 -15.12 -2.63 -4.83
N ILE A 34 -14.64 -3.48 -3.92
CA ILE A 34 -13.82 -3.06 -2.79
C ILE A 34 -12.51 -2.46 -3.30
N GLN A 35 -11.82 -3.12 -4.24
CA GLN A 35 -10.57 -2.61 -4.82
C GLN A 35 -10.72 -1.20 -5.39
N GLN A 36 -11.77 -0.95 -6.17
CA GLN A 36 -12.05 0.39 -6.72
C GLN A 36 -12.22 1.45 -5.62
N ARG A 37 -12.87 1.10 -4.50
CA ARG A 37 -13.05 2.00 -3.37
C ARG A 37 -11.78 2.20 -2.55
N LEU A 38 -10.91 1.19 -2.46
CA LEU A 38 -9.64 1.29 -1.74
C LEU A 38 -8.72 2.37 -2.35
N HIS A 39 -8.76 2.59 -3.67
CA HIS A 39 -7.96 3.63 -4.34
C HIS A 39 -8.24 5.06 -3.85
N GLY A 40 -9.43 5.32 -3.29
CA GLY A 40 -9.82 6.63 -2.76
C GLY A 40 -9.49 6.85 -1.29
N LEU A 41 -8.88 5.86 -0.62
CA LEU A 41 -8.67 5.88 0.82
C LEU A 41 -7.26 6.34 1.19
N SER A 42 -7.15 6.99 2.34
CA SER A 42 -5.87 7.34 2.96
C SER A 42 -5.15 6.11 3.53
N GLN A 43 -3.84 6.23 3.78
CA GLN A 43 -3.04 5.16 4.38
C GLN A 43 -3.57 4.67 5.73
N THR A 44 -4.09 5.60 6.55
CA THR A 44 -4.73 5.27 7.83
C THR A 44 -5.99 4.43 7.62
N GLU A 45 -6.83 4.80 6.64
CA GLU A 45 -8.04 4.05 6.30
C GLU A 45 -7.74 2.67 5.71
N LEU A 46 -6.73 2.56 4.84
CA LEU A 46 -6.24 1.30 4.30
C LEU A 46 -5.76 0.37 5.43
N THR A 47 -5.03 0.88 6.42
CA THR A 47 -4.58 0.13 7.59
C THR A 47 -5.75 -0.41 8.43
N VAL A 48 -6.80 0.41 8.61
CA VAL A 48 -8.02 0.01 9.33
C VAL A 48 -8.72 -1.15 8.61
N ILE A 49 -8.85 -1.08 7.28
CA ILE A 49 -9.44 -2.16 6.49
C ILE A 49 -8.55 -3.41 6.51
N GLU A 50 -7.23 -3.25 6.46
CA GLU A 50 -6.30 -4.39 6.52
C GLU A 50 -6.48 -5.18 7.81
N GLY A 51 -6.56 -4.48 8.95
CA GLY A 51 -6.81 -5.07 10.26
C GLY A 51 -8.14 -5.81 10.32
N TYR A 52 -9.21 -5.18 9.82
CA TYR A 52 -10.53 -5.80 9.75
C TYR A 52 -10.55 -7.06 8.89
N GLU A 53 -10.01 -7.00 7.68
CA GLU A 53 -10.00 -8.11 6.72
C GLU A 53 -9.15 -9.28 7.26
N ARG A 54 -8.03 -9.01 7.95
CA ARG A 54 -7.23 -10.03 8.63
C ARG A 54 -7.98 -10.72 9.79
N ALA A 55 -8.85 -10.00 10.48
CA ALA A 55 -9.61 -10.50 11.61
C ALA A 55 -10.88 -11.29 11.20
N HIS A 56 -11.43 -11.04 10.02
CA HIS A 56 -12.70 -11.61 9.58
C HIS A 56 -12.55 -12.63 8.44
N ALA A 57 -12.66 -12.17 7.18
CA ALA A 57 -12.80 -13.05 6.02
C ALA A 57 -11.47 -13.43 5.35
N ARG A 58 -10.39 -12.67 5.60
CA ARG A 58 -9.05 -12.87 5.04
C ARG A 58 -9.04 -13.06 3.52
N ARG A 59 -9.87 -12.31 2.79
CA ARG A 59 -9.94 -12.39 1.34
C ARG A 59 -8.60 -11.95 0.74
N PRO A 60 -7.84 -12.85 0.10
CA PRO A 60 -6.48 -12.56 -0.31
C PRO A 60 -6.41 -11.46 -1.36
N GLY A 61 -7.42 -11.34 -2.24
CA GLY A 61 -7.48 -10.27 -3.24
C GLY A 61 -7.61 -8.85 -2.65
N ILE A 62 -8.26 -8.72 -1.49
CA ILE A 62 -8.42 -7.44 -0.79
C ILE A 62 -7.13 -7.13 -0.01
N LEU A 63 -6.61 -8.09 0.76
CA LEU A 63 -5.35 -7.91 1.47
C LEU A 63 -4.21 -7.57 0.51
N ASN A 64 -4.18 -8.21 -0.66
CA ASN A 64 -3.20 -7.89 -1.68
C ASN A 64 -3.39 -6.48 -2.22
N ALA A 65 -4.62 -6.06 -2.53
CA ALA A 65 -4.89 -4.71 -3.01
C ALA A 65 -4.55 -3.63 -1.97
N ILE A 66 -4.87 -3.86 -0.70
CA ILE A 66 -4.48 -2.97 0.40
C ILE A 66 -2.96 -2.90 0.49
N ARG A 67 -2.26 -4.03 0.44
CA ARG A 67 -0.80 -4.04 0.42
C ARG A 67 -0.21 -3.27 -0.76
N HIS A 68 -0.86 -3.29 -1.92
CA HIS A 68 -0.43 -2.53 -3.10
C HIS A 68 -0.67 -1.03 -2.93
N LEU A 69 -1.81 -0.63 -2.38
CA LEU A 69 -2.17 0.78 -2.16
C LEU A 69 -1.47 1.38 -0.95
N SER A 70 -1.14 0.55 0.03
CA SER A 70 -0.32 0.88 1.19
C SER A 70 1.16 0.63 0.97
N ALA A 71 1.58 0.27 -0.25
CA ALA A 71 2.98 0.22 -0.59
C ALA A 71 3.54 1.63 -0.40
N ALA A 72 4.43 1.77 0.59
CA ALA A 72 5.14 3.01 0.81
C ALA A 72 5.87 3.42 -0.48
N GLU A 73 6.02 4.73 -0.68
CA GLU A 73 6.91 5.27 -1.69
C GLU A 73 8.22 4.46 -1.70
N PRO A 74 8.77 4.11 -2.88
CA PRO A 74 10.00 3.33 -2.97
C PRO A 74 11.15 3.92 -2.14
N TRP A 75 11.16 5.24 -1.99
CA TRP A 75 11.93 5.98 -1.00
C TRP A 75 11.26 7.33 -0.70
N THR A 76 11.64 7.97 0.40
CA THR A 76 11.04 9.24 0.83
C THR A 76 11.17 10.33 -0.25
N GLY A 77 10.03 10.92 -0.61
CA GLY A 77 9.98 12.01 -1.59
C GLY A 77 10.06 11.52 -3.04
N TYR A 78 9.85 10.22 -3.28
CA TYR A 78 9.81 9.62 -4.61
C TYR A 78 8.79 10.31 -5.52
N ASP A 79 7.56 10.54 -5.03
CA ASP A 79 6.50 11.12 -5.86
C ASP A 79 6.80 12.54 -6.32
N ALA A 80 7.50 13.30 -5.48
CA ALA A 80 7.92 14.68 -5.73
C ALA A 80 9.21 14.77 -6.56
N MET A 81 9.88 13.65 -6.85
CA MET A 81 11.14 13.61 -7.56
C MET A 81 10.93 13.59 -9.07
N ASP A 82 11.80 14.29 -9.79
CA ASP A 82 11.79 14.31 -11.25
C ASP A 82 12.12 12.92 -11.84
N PRO A 83 11.43 12.49 -12.93
CA PRO A 83 11.69 11.19 -13.56
C PRO A 83 13.15 10.93 -13.91
N GLU A 84 13.90 11.94 -14.34
CA GLU A 84 15.32 11.81 -14.69
C GLU A 84 16.16 11.53 -13.45
N ARG A 85 15.87 12.23 -12.35
CA ARG A 85 16.51 12.00 -11.06
C ARG A 85 16.15 10.63 -10.48
N ILE A 86 14.91 10.17 -10.66
CA ILE A 86 14.49 8.82 -10.28
C ILE A 86 15.27 7.77 -11.09
N THR A 87 15.40 7.95 -12.41
CA THR A 87 16.18 7.03 -13.24
C THR A 87 17.65 7.01 -12.86
N MET A 88 18.24 8.15 -12.51
CA MET A 88 19.61 8.23 -12.00
C MET A 88 19.74 7.48 -10.67
N HIS A 89 18.82 7.71 -9.72
CA HIS A 89 18.83 7.02 -8.43
C HIS A 89 18.61 5.51 -8.56
N LEU A 90 17.79 5.07 -9.52
CA LEU A 90 17.56 3.66 -9.83
C LEU A 90 18.85 2.89 -10.19
N HIS A 91 19.89 3.57 -10.69
CA HIS A 91 21.19 2.93 -10.93
C HIS A 91 21.94 2.59 -9.63
N ASP A 92 21.72 3.34 -8.55
CA ASP A 92 22.45 3.23 -7.29
C ASP A 92 21.70 2.39 -6.23
N VAL A 93 20.40 2.16 -6.40
CA VAL A 93 19.60 1.32 -5.48
C VAL A 93 19.76 -0.17 -5.75
N SER A 94 19.34 -1.04 -4.83
CA SER A 94 19.34 -2.49 -5.02
C SER A 94 18.23 -2.96 -5.96
N ASP A 95 18.35 -4.18 -6.48
CA ASP A 95 17.36 -4.76 -7.40
C ASP A 95 15.98 -4.95 -6.75
N ASP A 96 15.93 -5.19 -5.42
CA ASP A 96 14.68 -5.20 -4.65
C ASP A 96 13.96 -3.84 -4.71
N VAL A 97 14.71 -2.75 -4.59
CA VAL A 97 14.14 -1.39 -4.69
C VAL A 97 13.71 -1.09 -6.13
N ALA A 98 14.45 -1.55 -7.13
CA ALA A 98 14.03 -1.45 -8.53
C ALA A 98 12.72 -2.22 -8.78
N TRP A 99 12.53 -3.39 -8.16
CA TRP A 99 11.27 -4.13 -8.16
C TRP A 99 10.13 -3.35 -7.50
N GLN A 100 10.39 -2.72 -6.35
CA GLN A 100 9.42 -1.90 -5.65
C GLN A 100 9.00 -0.68 -6.48
N VAL A 101 9.95 0.00 -7.15
CA VAL A 101 9.67 1.09 -8.10
C VAL A 101 8.82 0.59 -9.27
N LEU A 102 9.17 -0.56 -9.87
CA LEU A 102 8.42 -1.11 -10.99
C LEU A 102 6.96 -1.37 -10.63
N GLU A 103 6.70 -2.04 -9.50
CA GLU A 103 5.34 -2.27 -9.03
C GLU A 103 4.65 -0.97 -8.65
N TYR A 104 5.33 -0.07 -7.93
CA TYR A 104 4.75 1.22 -7.55
C TYR A 104 4.31 2.04 -8.78
N GLU A 105 5.16 2.16 -9.80
CA GLU A 105 4.87 2.87 -11.04
C GLU A 105 3.76 2.20 -11.84
N ARG A 106 3.75 0.87 -11.97
CA ARG A 106 2.68 0.14 -12.69
C ARG A 106 1.32 0.27 -12.02
N GLN A 107 1.28 0.58 -10.73
CA GLN A 107 0.03 0.61 -9.95
C GLN A 107 -0.46 2.03 -9.65
N HIS A 108 0.43 3.03 -9.67
CA HIS A 108 0.10 4.41 -9.31
C HIS A 108 0.27 5.37 -10.49
N GLN A 109 1.50 5.79 -10.77
CA GLN A 109 1.79 6.94 -11.63
C GLN A 109 1.92 6.58 -13.12
N HIS A 110 2.10 5.30 -13.44
CA HIS A 110 2.23 4.78 -14.81
C HIS A 110 3.28 5.51 -15.66
N ARG A 111 4.37 6.02 -15.05
CA ARG A 111 5.42 6.75 -15.78
C ARG A 111 6.25 5.75 -16.59
N GLN A 112 5.94 5.63 -17.88
CA GLN A 112 6.53 4.62 -18.78
C GLN A 112 8.06 4.64 -18.81
N GLN A 113 8.67 5.82 -18.70
CA GLN A 113 10.12 6.00 -18.59
C GLN A 113 10.69 5.25 -17.38
N ILE A 114 10.05 5.39 -16.22
CA ILE A 114 10.55 4.84 -14.97
C ILE A 114 10.29 3.33 -14.92
N ILE A 115 9.14 2.88 -15.40
CA ILE A 115 8.83 1.44 -15.59
C ILE A 115 9.92 0.77 -16.42
N SER A 116 10.31 1.39 -17.53
CA SER A 116 11.35 0.85 -18.43
C SER A 116 12.73 0.84 -17.77
N ALA A 117 13.09 1.91 -17.07
CA ALA A 117 14.36 2.01 -16.35
C ALA A 117 14.45 0.97 -15.20
N ALA A 118 13.41 0.85 -14.39
CA ALA A 118 13.34 -0.13 -13.31
C ALA A 118 13.42 -1.57 -13.85
N ARG A 119 12.72 -1.87 -14.95
CA ARG A 119 12.76 -3.19 -15.58
C ARG A 119 14.14 -3.56 -16.12
N THR A 120 14.93 -2.57 -16.55
CA THR A 120 16.31 -2.79 -17.02
C THR A 120 17.27 -3.14 -15.87
N ARG A 121 16.94 -2.72 -14.64
CA ARG A 121 17.74 -3.04 -13.44
C ARG A 121 17.47 -4.44 -12.89
N ILE A 122 16.30 -5.02 -13.17
CA ILE A 122 15.91 -6.33 -12.63
C ILE A 122 16.54 -7.44 -13.50
N PRO A 123 17.49 -8.23 -12.98
CA PRO A 123 18.04 -9.36 -13.71
C PRO A 123 16.93 -10.39 -14.02
N THR A 124 16.96 -10.92 -15.23
CA THR A 124 15.94 -11.85 -15.77
C THR A 124 16.12 -13.27 -15.23
#